data_AF-A0A2J4PBW9-F1
#
_entry.id   AF-A0A2J4PBW9-F1
#
_cell.length_a   1.000
_cell.length_b   1.000
_cell.length_c   1.000
_cell.angle_alpha   90.00
_cell.angle_beta   90.00
_cell.angle_gamma   90.00
#
_symmetry.space_group_name_H-M   'P 1'
#
loop_
_entity.id
_entity.type
_entity.pdbx_description
1 polymer ?
#
loop_
_entity_poly.entity_id
_entity_poly.type
_entity_poly.pdbx_seq_one_letter_code
_entity_poly.pdbx_strand_id
1 'polypeptide(L)' 'MKEQFTTTVSVTGKGESKTRAFADALNHVQAAVMKTSPHILLRIEPQDVEVVHAREAVRKEAFLFFFLRRERRTYSVEL' A
#
# COMPACT_ATOMS: atom_id res chain seq x y z
N MET A 1 2.08 14.73 -29.93
CA MET A 1 3.12 13.91 -29.26
C MET A 1 2.53 13.45 -27.93
N LYS A 2 2.65 12.16 -27.56
CA LYS A 2 2.18 11.70 -26.24
C LYS A 2 3.24 12.07 -25.22
N GLU A 3 2.94 13.00 -24.32
CA GLU A 3 3.85 13.37 -23.24
C GLU A 3 3.93 12.23 -22.23
N GLN A 4 5.14 11.70 -22.03
CA GLN A 4 5.41 10.65 -21.05
C GLN A 4 6.09 11.30 -19.85
N PHE A 5 5.43 11.26 -18.70
CA PHE A 5 5.98 11.77 -17.45
C PHE A 5 6.43 10.59 -16.60
N THR A 6 7.71 10.56 -16.25
CA THR A 6 8.26 9.60 -15.29
C THR A 6 8.37 10.31 -13.96
N THR A 7 7.69 9.80 -12.93
CA THR A 7 7.77 10.35 -11.58
C THR A 7 7.89 9.20 -10.60
N THR A 8 8.76 9.37 -9.61
CA THR A 8 8.88 8.42 -8.50
C THR A 8 7.92 8.87 -7.40
N VAL A 9 7.13 7.95 -6.87
CA VAL A 9 6.20 8.23 -5.77
C VAL A 9 6.35 7.15 -4.70
N SER A 10 6.52 7.57 -3.46
CA SER A 10 6.49 6.67 -2.30
C SER A 10 5.06 6.58 -1.77
N VAL A 11 4.52 5.38 -1.66
CA VAL A 11 3.17 5.10 -1.17
C VAL A 11 3.21 4.08 -0.05
N THR A 12 2.32 4.25 0.92
CA THR A 12 2.17 3.31 2.03
C THR A 12 0.82 2.62 1.93
N GLY A 13 0.77 1.34 2.26
CA GLY A 13 -0.47 0.56 2.29
C GLY A 13 -0.51 -0.37 3.49
N LYS A 14 -1.72 -0.64 3.98
CA LYS A 14 -1.96 -1.48 5.15
C LYS A 14 -3.02 -2.52 4.86
N GLY A 15 -2.89 -3.70 5.46
CA GLY A 15 -3.87 -4.76 5.26
C GLY A 15 -3.72 -5.92 6.24
N GLU A 16 -4.78 -6.71 6.36
CA GLU A 16 -4.76 -7.94 7.18
C GLU A 16 -4.05 -9.11 6.47
N SER A 17 -3.76 -8.95 5.17
CA SER A 17 -2.90 -9.84 4.39
C SER A 17 -1.89 -9.03 3.59
N LYS A 18 -0.78 -9.67 3.19
CA LYS A 18 0.24 -9.05 2.34
C LYS A 18 -0.38 -8.49 1.05
N THR A 19 -1.18 -9.29 0.35
CA THR A 19 -1.86 -8.89 -0.90
C THR A 19 -2.76 -7.68 -0.70
N ARG A 20 -3.47 -7.61 0.43
CA ARG A 20 -4.35 -6.47 0.74
C ARG A 20 -3.56 -5.21 1.05
N ALA A 21 -2.43 -5.31 1.74
CA ALA A 21 -1.55 -4.18 2.01
C ALA A 21 -0.91 -3.62 0.72
N PHE A 22 -0.51 -4.49 -0.21
CA PHE A 22 -0.01 -4.08 -1.53
C PHE A 22 -1.09 -3.42 -2.39
N ALA A 23 -2.29 -4.00 -2.47
CA ALA A 23 -3.39 -3.40 -3.22
C ALA A 23 -3.78 -2.02 -2.68
N ASP A 24 -3.78 -1.86 -1.36
CA ASP A 24 -4.02 -0.59 -0.69
C ASP A 24 -2.94 0.46 -1.05
N ALA A 25 -1.66 0.08 -1.03
CA ALA A 25 -0.56 0.97 -1.44
C ALA A 25 -0.69 1.40 -2.92
N LEU A 26 -1.00 0.48 -3.83
CA LEU A 26 -1.17 0.78 -5.26
C LEU A 26 -2.37 1.70 -5.53
N ASN A 27 -3.46 1.57 -4.77
CA ASN A 27 -4.59 2.50 -4.87
C ASN A 27 -4.18 3.94 -4.50
N HIS A 28 -3.23 4.10 -3.57
CA HIS A 28 -2.71 5.41 -3.21
C HIS A 28 -1.80 6.03 -4.28
N VAL A 29 -1.24 5.24 -5.22
CA VAL A 29 -0.41 5.75 -6.33
C VAL A 29 -1.21 6.69 -7.21
N GLN A 30 -2.47 6.35 -7.55
CA GLN A 30 -3.32 7.19 -8.38
C GLN A 30 -3.50 8.59 -7.75
N ALA A 31 -3.85 8.63 -6.47
CA ALA A 31 -4.01 9.89 -5.74
C ALA A 31 -2.69 10.67 -5.60
N ALA A 32 -1.57 9.97 -5.39
CA ALA A 32 -0.25 10.59 -5.30
C ALA A 32 0.17 11.24 -6.64
N VAL A 33 -0.03 10.54 -7.75
CA VAL A 33 0.32 11.04 -9.10
C VAL A 33 -0.60 12.19 -9.52
N MET A 34 -1.90 12.14 -9.18
CA MET A 34 -2.85 13.23 -9.46
C MET A 34 -2.54 14.51 -8.69
N LYS A 35 -1.93 14.44 -7.50
CA LYS A 35 -1.49 15.65 -6.78
C LYS A 35 -0.34 16.37 -7.49
N THR A 36 0.52 15.61 -8.16
CA THR A 36 1.72 16.14 -8.82
C THR A 36 1.42 16.63 -10.24
N SER A 37 0.33 16.18 -10.86
CA SER A 37 0.00 16.52 -12.25
C SER A 37 -1.48 16.88 -12.41
N PRO A 38 -1.82 18.06 -12.96
CA PRO A 38 -3.19 18.55 -13.11
C PRO A 38 -3.98 17.91 -14.28
N HIS A 39 -3.55 16.76 -14.80
CA HIS A 39 -4.12 16.15 -16.01
C HIS A 39 -5.25 15.16 -15.69
N ILE A 40 -6.37 15.26 -16.42
CA ILE A 40 -7.62 14.51 -16.18
C ILE A 40 -7.53 13.01 -16.53
N LEU A 41 -6.63 12.62 -17.45
CA LEU A 41 -6.46 11.24 -17.91
C LEU A 41 -4.98 10.86 -17.93
N LEU A 42 -4.58 9.99 -17.00
CA LEU A 42 -3.22 9.47 -16.88
C LEU A 42 -3.26 7.95 -17.04
N ARG A 43 -2.57 7.42 -18.05
CA ARG A 43 -2.25 6.00 -18.15
C ARG A 43 -0.95 5.78 -17.39
N ILE A 44 -1.07 5.29 -16.16
CA ILE A 44 0.08 4.98 -15.31
C ILE A 44 0.56 3.58 -15.70
N GLU A 45 1.82 3.47 -16.10
CA GLU A 45 2.49 2.21 -16.36
C GLU A 45 3.69 2.14 -15.41
N PRO A 46 3.69 1.24 -14.41
CA PRO A 46 4.81 1.12 -13.50
C PRO A 46 6.02 0.56 -14.28
N GLN A 47 7.08 1.36 -14.39
CA GLN A 47 8.34 0.88 -14.98
C GLN A 47 9.09 -0.02 -14.01
N ASP A 48 9.05 0.31 -12.73
CA ASP A 48 9.65 -0.46 -11.66
C ASP A 48 8.86 -0.28 -10.36
N VAL A 49 8.90 -1.30 -9.49
CA VAL A 49 8.26 -1.29 -8.17
C VAL A 49 9.23 -1.91 -7.18
N GLU A 50 9.73 -1.09 -6.26
CA GLU A 50 10.60 -1.55 -5.18
C GLU A 50 9.85 -1.53 -3.85
N VAL A 51 10.21 -2.45 -2.95
CA VAL A 51 9.67 -2.45 -1.58
C VAL A 51 10.68 -1.78 -0.68
N VAL A 52 10.39 -0.55 -0.26
CA VAL A 52 11.26 0.21 0.65
C VAL A 52 11.16 -0.36 2.07
N HIS A 53 9.92 -0.64 2.54
CA HIS A 53 9.70 -1.26 3.84
C HIS A 53 8.56 -2.27 3.80
N ALA A 54 8.75 -3.42 4.46
CA ALA A 54 7.70 -4.38 4.76
C ALA A 54 7.70 -4.69 6.26
N ARG A 55 6.61 -4.38 6.95
CA ARG A 55 6.46 -4.65 8.39
C ARG A 55 5.24 -5.55 8.62
N GLU A 56 5.43 -6.55 9.47
CA GLU A 56 4.38 -7.41 9.98
C GLU A 56 4.23 -7.15 11.49
N ALA A 57 3.03 -6.78 11.91
CA ALA A 57 2.67 -6.63 13.30
C ALA A 57 1.69 -7.73 13.68
N VAL A 58 2.11 -8.58 14.63
CA VAL A 58 1.29 -9.65 15.19
C VAL A 58 0.87 -9.24 16.59
N ARG A 59 -0.44 -9.06 16.79
CA ARG A 59 -1.01 -8.78 18.11
C ARG A 59 -1.80 -9.99 18.58
N LYS A 60 -1.46 -10.47 19.79
CA LYS A 60 -2.24 -11.49 20.48
C LYS A 60 -3.29 -10.79 21.32
N GLU A 61 -4.52 -10.84 20.86
CA GLU A 61 -5.67 -10.33 21.58
C GLU A 61 -6.28 -11.48 22.41
N ALA A 62 -6.55 -11.21 23.68
CA ALA A 62 -7.29 -12.12 24.53
C ALA A 62 -8.72 -11.61 24.64
N PHE A 63 -9.64 -12.20 23.88
CA PHE A 63 -11.07 -11.97 24.07
C PHE A 63 -11.56 -12.98 25.12
N LEU A 64 -12.32 -12.53 26.13
CA LEU A 64 -12.82 -13.35 27.22
C LEU A 64 -11.75 -14.15 28.00
N PHE A 65 -10.79 -13.43 28.60
CA PHE A 65 -9.73 -13.96 29.47
C PHE A 65 -8.81 -14.99 28.79
N PHE A 66 -9.14 -16.28 28.88
CA PHE A 66 -8.33 -17.39 28.36
C PHE A 66 -8.99 -18.11 27.18
N PHE A 67 -10.26 -17.85 26.90
CA PHE A 67 -11.06 -18.70 26.02
C PHE A 67 -10.98 -18.35 24.53
N LEU A 68 -10.71 -17.09 24.16
CA LEU A 68 -10.67 -16.68 22.75
C LEU A 68 -9.39 -15.89 22.45
N ARG A 69 -8.25 -16.61 22.43
CA ARG A 69 -6.99 -16.04 21.96
C ARG A 69 -7.06 -15.89 20.44
N ARG A 70 -7.07 -14.66 19.95
CA ARG A 70 -7.00 -14.35 18.51
C ARG A 70 -5.67 -13.71 18.19
N GLU A 71 -4.94 -14.27 17.23
CA GLU A 71 -3.78 -13.62 16.64
C GLU A 71 -4.24 -12.74 15.49
N ARG A 72 -4.17 -11.42 15.67
CA ARG A 72 -4.41 -10.47 14.58
C ARG A 72 -3.08 -10.11 13.94
N ARG A 73 -2.97 -10.40 12.65
CA ARG A 73 -1.82 -10.01 11.83
C ARG A 73 -2.20 -8.80 11.00
N THR A 74 -1.35 -7.79 11.03
CA THR A 74 -1.46 -6.60 10.19
C THR A 74 -0.15 -6.42 9.46
N TYR A 75 -0.25 -6.20 8.16
CA TYR A 75 0.87 -5.95 7.28
C TYR A 75 0.82 -4.49 6.87
N SER A 76 1.98 -3.84 6.88
CA SER A 76 2.17 -2.52 6.31
C SER A 76 3.34 -2.56 5.36
N VAL A 77 3.12 -2.05 4.16
CA VAL A 77 4.13 -1.97 3.09
C VAL A 77 4.33 -0.52 2.67
N GLU A 78 5.55 -0.20 2.31
CA GLU A 78 5.96 1.07 1.70
C GLU A 78 6.65 0.72 0.40
N LEU A 79 6.11 1.26 -0.70
CA LEU A 79 6.50 1.06 -2.09
C LEU A 79 6.91 2.39 -2.69
#